data_AF-A0A914I861-F1
#
_entry.id   AF-A0A914I861-F1
#
_cell.length_a   1.000
_cell.length_b   1.000
_cell.length_c   1.000
_cell.angle_alpha   90.00
_cell.angle_beta   90.00
_cell.angle_gamma   90.00
#
_symmetry.space_group_name_H-M   'P 1'
#
loop_
_entity.id
_entity.type
_entity.pdbx_description
1 polymer ?
#
loop_
_entity_poly.entity_id
_entity_poly.type
_entity_poly.pdbx_seq_one_letter_code
_entity_poly.pdbx_strand_id
1 'polypeptide(L)'
;MPKRKCPALDGNGESARDNRRNFVANQRTRLPARWLYCPPMGKVVAQKFLPMKTPLDDSYDHLIESSKYFFHPSSVFRMPLLGAVKAEMRL
;
A
#
# COMPACT_ATOMS: atom_id res chain seq x y z
N MET A 1 13.38 -24.66 -3.08
CA MET A 1 12.91 -23.41 -2.45
C MET A 1 11.38 -23.45 -2.37
N PRO A 2 10.76 -22.94 -1.28
CA PRO A 2 10.15 -23.73 -0.22
C PRO A 2 8.77 -24.31 -0.57
N LYS A 3 8.50 -25.53 -0.07
CA LYS A 3 7.21 -26.19 -0.19
C LYS A 3 6.14 -25.33 0.50
N ARG A 4 5.07 -24.98 -0.24
CA ARG A 4 3.86 -24.40 0.35
C ARG A 4 3.34 -25.39 1.39
N LYS A 5 3.52 -25.07 2.67
CA LYS A 5 3.00 -25.88 3.78
C LYS A 5 1.47 -25.82 3.72
N CYS A 6 0.83 -26.98 3.58
CA CYS A 6 -0.62 -27.10 3.68
C CYS A 6 -1.07 -26.47 5.02
N PRO A 7 -2.14 -25.66 5.05
CA PRO A 7 -2.63 -25.11 6.30
C PRO A 7 -3.07 -26.27 7.21
N ALA A 8 -2.63 -26.26 8.46
CA ALA A 8 -3.16 -27.16 9.48
C ALA A 8 -4.65 -26.84 9.65
N LEU A 9 -5.49 -27.85 9.49
CA LEU A 9 -6.91 -27.82 9.86
C LEU A 9 -6.97 -28.12 11.35
N ASP A 10 -7.60 -27.24 12.12
CA ASP A 10 -8.04 -27.50 13.48
C ASP A 10 -9.34 -28.31 13.47
N GLY A 11 -9.55 -29.07 14.56
CA GLY A 11 -10.57 -30.12 14.69
C GLY A 11 -12.04 -29.67 14.63
N ASN A 12 -12.30 -28.39 14.36
CA ASN A 12 -13.64 -27.82 14.11
C ASN A 12 -13.84 -27.34 12.67
N GLY A 13 -12.88 -27.58 11.76
CA GLY A 13 -13.06 -27.28 10.33
C GLY A 13 -13.04 -25.80 9.94
N GLU A 14 -12.73 -24.88 10.87
CA GLU A 14 -12.62 -23.44 10.58
C GLU A 14 -11.16 -23.02 10.47
N SER A 15 -10.72 -22.60 9.28
CA SER A 15 -9.34 -22.18 9.08
C SER A 15 -9.02 -20.93 9.91
N ALA A 16 -7.93 -20.94 10.69
CA ALA A 16 -7.37 -19.74 11.33
C ALA A 16 -7.12 -18.54 10.37
N ARG A 17 -7.15 -18.77 9.04
CA ARG A 17 -7.15 -17.71 8.02
C ARG A 17 -8.46 -16.91 7.96
N ASP A 18 -9.60 -17.50 8.31
CA ASP A 18 -10.90 -16.84 8.24
C ASP A 18 -11.10 -15.83 9.37
N ASN A 19 -10.60 -16.11 10.58
CA ASN A 19 -10.65 -15.14 11.67
C ASN A 19 -9.85 -13.87 11.37
N ARG A 20 -8.77 -13.95 10.58
CA ARG A 20 -8.00 -12.76 10.16
C ARG A 20 -8.72 -11.95 9.08
N ARG A 21 -9.55 -12.57 8.24
CA ARG A 21 -10.42 -11.87 7.28
C ARG A 21 -11.55 -11.11 7.98
N ASN A 22 -12.09 -11.69 9.05
CA ASN A 22 -13.23 -11.12 9.78
C ASN A 22 -12.93 -9.79 10.49
N PHE A 23 -11.68 -9.54 10.93
CA PHE A 23 -11.31 -8.25 11.54
C PHE A 23 -11.28 -7.10 10.52
N VAL A 24 -10.96 -7.40 9.26
CA VAL A 24 -10.85 -6.40 8.17
C VAL A 24 -12.23 -6.12 7.56
N ALA A 25 -13.11 -7.13 7.49
CA ALA A 25 -14.42 -7.02 6.84
C ALA A 25 -15.43 -6.14 7.59
N ASN A 26 -15.26 -5.91 8.90
CA ASN A 26 -16.24 -5.18 9.72
C ASN A 26 -15.85 -3.73 10.04
N GLN A 27 -14.69 -3.26 9.55
CA GLN A 27 -14.41 -1.82 9.50
C GLN A 27 -14.94 -1.32 8.16
N ARG A 28 -16.09 -0.64 8.17
CA ARG A 28 -16.53 0.22 7.05
C ARG A 28 -15.30 1.05 6.65
N THR A 29 -14.65 0.69 5.55
CA THR A 29 -13.37 1.27 5.13
C THR A 29 -13.62 2.74 4.86
N ARG A 30 -13.34 3.59 5.85
CA ARG A 30 -13.34 5.03 5.65
C ARG A 30 -11.94 5.39 5.20
N LEU A 31 -11.85 6.35 4.28
CA LEU A 31 -10.56 6.95 3.97
C LEU A 31 -9.97 7.55 5.25
N PRO A 32 -8.65 7.42 5.49
CA PRO A 32 -8.01 8.09 6.60
C PRO A 32 -8.26 9.61 6.53
N ALA A 33 -8.43 10.25 7.70
CA ALA A 33 -8.71 11.68 7.75
C ALA A 33 -7.64 12.50 7.01
N ARG A 34 -8.07 13.48 6.19
CA ARG A 34 -7.21 14.35 5.37
C ARG A 34 -6.37 13.64 4.30
N TRP A 35 -6.60 12.35 4.03
CA TRP A 35 -5.81 11.59 3.06
C TRP A 35 -6.03 12.03 1.61
N LEU A 36 -7.26 12.40 1.24
CA LEU A 36 -7.66 12.70 -0.15
C LEU A 36 -6.82 13.82 -0.78
N TYR A 37 -6.57 14.90 -0.03
CA TYR A 37 -5.81 16.06 -0.49
C TYR A 37 -4.35 16.06 -0.03
N CYS A 38 -3.93 15.05 0.75
CA CYS A 38 -2.54 14.90 1.13
C CYS A 38 -1.68 14.58 -0.12
N PRO A 39 -0.55 15.28 -0.34
CA PRO A 39 0.33 14.97 -1.45
C PRO A 39 0.79 13.51 -1.43
N PRO A 40 0.85 12.82 -2.58
CA PRO A 40 1.21 11.39 -2.64
C PRO A 40 2.66 11.14 -2.24
N MET A 41 3.60 11.92 -2.77
CA MET A 41 5.04 11.78 -2.51
C MET A 41 5.71 13.16 -2.36
N GLY A 42 6.70 13.22 -1.47
CA GLY A 42 7.59 14.37 -1.31
C GLY A 42 8.89 14.22 -2.09
N LYS A 43 9.85 15.12 -1.83
CA LYS A 43 11.20 15.05 -2.39
C LYS A 43 12.03 14.01 -1.64
N VAL A 44 12.99 13.40 -2.34
CA VAL A 44 13.98 12.52 -1.71
C VAL A 44 14.80 13.30 -0.69
N VAL A 45 14.88 12.74 0.52
CA VAL A 45 15.61 13.31 1.66
C VAL A 45 16.91 12.54 1.84
N ALA A 46 18.02 13.27 1.93
CA ALA A 46 19.37 12.72 2.14
C ALA A 46 19.75 11.61 1.15
N GLN A 47 19.23 11.67 -0.09
CA GLN A 47 19.43 10.65 -1.15
C GLN A 47 19.09 9.22 -0.73
N LYS A 48 18.24 9.06 0.30
CA LYS A 48 18.00 7.75 0.93
C LYS A 48 16.53 7.50 1.25
N PHE A 49 15.82 8.53 1.70
CA PHE A 49 14.46 8.39 2.18
C PHE A 49 13.47 9.08 1.24
N LEU A 50 12.38 8.38 0.91
CA LEU A 50 11.26 8.94 0.16
C LEU A 50 10.06 9.07 1.11
N PRO A 51 9.70 10.29 1.54
CA PRO A 51 8.47 10.51 2.28
C PRO A 51 7.27 10.38 1.34
N MET A 52 6.29 9.58 1.72
CA MET A 52 5.05 9.37 0.97
C MET A 52 3.92 9.03 1.93
N LYS A 53 2.68 9.38 1.55
CA LYS A 53 1.50 8.93 2.32
C LYS A 53 1.28 7.42 2.09
N THR A 54 0.40 6.81 2.88
CA THR A 54 0.06 5.39 2.69
C THR A 54 -0.66 5.16 1.36
N PRO A 55 -0.16 4.30 0.46
CA PRO A 55 -0.90 3.90 -0.73
C PRO A 55 -2.15 3.10 -0.36
N LEU A 56 -3.25 3.31 -1.07
CA LEU A 56 -4.49 2.55 -0.93
C LEU A 56 -4.68 1.66 -2.16
N ASP A 57 -5.09 0.42 -1.97
CA ASP A 57 -5.38 -0.49 -3.07
C ASP A 57 -6.74 -0.18 -3.71
N ASP A 58 -7.09 -0.96 -4.74
CA ASP A 58 -8.33 -0.85 -5.51
C ASP A 58 -9.59 -1.03 -4.66
N SER A 59 -9.49 -1.66 -3.48
CA SER A 59 -10.62 -1.81 -2.57
C SER A 59 -11.16 -0.46 -2.06
N TYR A 60 -10.39 0.64 -2.14
CA TYR A 60 -10.81 1.99 -1.72
C TYR A 60 -11.37 2.85 -2.86
N ASP A 61 -11.33 2.39 -4.11
CA ASP A 61 -11.67 3.23 -5.29
C ASP A 61 -13.12 3.71 -5.26
N HIS A 62 -14.02 2.89 -4.75
CA HIS A 62 -15.44 3.23 -4.60
C HIS A 62 -15.70 4.39 -3.60
N LEU A 63 -14.70 4.75 -2.77
CA LEU A 63 -14.77 5.84 -1.80
C LEU A 63 -14.17 7.14 -2.32
N ILE A 64 -13.51 7.11 -3.49
CA ILE A 64 -12.78 8.24 -4.06
C ILE A 64 -13.46 8.64 -5.37
N GLU A 65 -14.09 9.80 -5.39
CA GLU A 65 -14.91 10.28 -6.52
C GLU A 65 -14.14 10.45 -7.84
N SER A 66 -12.82 10.65 -7.78
CA SER A 66 -12.01 10.93 -8.97
C SER A 66 -10.68 10.19 -8.95
N SER A 67 -10.38 9.51 -10.06
CA SER A 67 -9.14 8.77 -10.28
C SER A 67 -7.87 9.61 -10.16
N LYS A 68 -7.97 10.94 -10.27
CA LYS A 68 -6.85 11.87 -10.04
C LYS A 68 -6.30 11.83 -8.61
N TYR A 69 -7.12 11.40 -7.64
CA TYR A 69 -6.72 11.28 -6.24
C TYR A 69 -6.22 9.87 -5.87
N PHE A 70 -6.22 8.94 -6.83
CA PHE A 70 -5.75 7.58 -6.59
C PHE A 70 -4.25 7.59 -6.29
N PHE A 71 -3.86 6.80 -5.30
CA PHE A 71 -2.48 6.55 -4.99
C PHE A 71 -2.30 5.08 -4.64
N HIS A 72 -2.21 4.26 -5.68
CA HIS A 72 -2.03 2.82 -5.56
C HIS A 72 -0.58 2.45 -5.25
N PRO A 73 -0.33 1.24 -4.71
CA PRO A 73 1.03 0.74 -4.52
C PRO A 73 1.91 0.81 -5.78
N SER A 74 1.31 0.59 -6.95
CA SER A 74 2.00 0.68 -8.25
C SER A 74 2.36 2.11 -8.66
N SER A 75 1.71 3.14 -8.09
CA SER A 75 2.04 4.55 -8.36
C SER A 75 3.39 4.93 -7.76
N VAL A 76 3.76 4.34 -6.62
CA VAL A 76 5.04 4.59 -5.92
C VAL A 76 6.24 4.35 -6.84
N PHE A 77 6.18 3.30 -7.65
CA PHE A 77 7.27 2.89 -8.54
C PHE A 77 7.22 3.55 -9.92
N ARG A 78 6.11 4.20 -10.28
CA ARG A 78 5.91 4.86 -11.58
C ARG A 78 6.12 6.36 -11.53
N MET A 79 5.92 6.98 -10.37
CA MET A 79 6.06 8.42 -10.22
C MET A 79 7.55 8.84 -10.17
N PRO A 80 7.92 9.99 -10.77
CA PRO A 80 9.29 10.50 -10.73
C PRO A 80 9.78 10.82 -9.30
N LEU A 81 11.02 10.44 -8.99
CA LEU A 81 11.66 10.76 -7.71
C LEU A 81 12.27 12.16 -7.73
N LEU A 82 11.50 13.14 -7.26
CA LEU A 82 11.96 14.53 -7.18
C LEU A 82 13.11 14.68 -6.19
N GLY A 83 14.21 15.32 -6.59
CA GLY A 83 15.38 15.54 -5.73
C GLY A 83 16.31 14.33 -5.61
N ALA A 84 16.04 13.23 -6.30
CA ALA A 84 17.04 12.19 -6.50
C ALA A 84 18.15 12.73 -7.41
N VAL A 85 19.40 12.64 -6.98
CA VAL A 85 20.53 12.83 -7.90
C VAL A 85 20.57 11.63 -8.84
N LYS A 86 20.81 11.86 -10.14
CA LYS A 86 21.17 10.75 -11.02
C LYS A 86 22.42 10.12 -10.44
N ALA A 87 22.40 8.79 -10.26
CA ALA A 87 23.60 8.07 -9.90
C ALA A 87 24.61 8.29 -11.04
N GLU A 88 25.53 9.21 -10.84
CA GLU A 88 26.73 9.30 -11.66
C GLU A 88 27.57 8.09 -11.28
N MET A 89 27.43 7.03 -12.08
CA MET A 89 28.28 5.87 -12.02
C MET A 89 29.68 6.33 -12.42
N ARG A 90 30.46 6.76 -11.42
CA ARG A 90 31.90 6.95 -11.56
C ARG A 90 32.51 5.58 -11.81
N LEU A 91 32.73 5.29 -13.09
CA LEU A 91 33.63 4.24 -13.57
C LEU A 91 35.07 4.62 -13.24
#